data_AF-A0A7R9V983-F1
#
_entry.id   AF-A0A7R9V983-F1
#
_cell.length_a   1.000
_cell.length_b   1.000
_cell.length_c   1.000
_cell.angle_alpha   90.00
_cell.angle_beta   90.00
_cell.angle_gamma   90.00
#
_symmetry.space_group_name_H-M   'P 1'
#
loop_
_entity.id
_entity.type
_entity.pdbx_description
1 polymer ?
#
loop_
_entity_poly.entity_id
_entity_poly.type
_entity_poly.pdbx_seq_one_letter_code
_entity_poly.pdbx_strand_id
1 'polypeptide(L)'
;NASSSDSSGSSGGRDWRSEVGRASAAVALAAQLLIGAAPADASFVRLEDVESQQMREGVLAATNSDFSRAEKIFESMLQEEEFSTSASVYSNLGNVHMSQGRPADAVKDYDRAVQLAPDAPVPLLNRAIALEQLGVDLAARGDAAGAKSMFEAAVADCTSAIARDDKESAAWFNKGNVELRLAAYGDAEASFSRAADLSPGIPGYRLRHAQLAFQNGDDA
;
A
#
# COMPACT_ATOMS: atom_id res chain seq x y z
N ASN A 1 -48.10 -37.38 10.33
CA ASN A 1 -48.39 -36.32 9.33
C ASN A 1 -47.72 -35.05 9.81
N ALA A 2 -46.51 -34.70 9.34
CA ALA A 2 -46.23 -34.03 8.05
C ALA A 2 -47.10 -32.76 7.91
N SER A 3 -46.62 -31.54 7.66
CA SER A 3 -45.36 -31.07 7.05
C SER A 3 -45.28 -29.52 7.11
N SER A 4 -44.05 -29.00 7.24
CA SER A 4 -43.47 -27.77 6.62
C SER A 4 -44.24 -26.43 6.53
N SER A 5 -43.63 -25.34 7.02
CA SER A 5 -42.78 -24.46 6.19
C SER A 5 -42.12 -23.34 7.01
N ASP A 6 -40.80 -23.22 6.80
CA ASP A 6 -39.89 -22.16 7.28
C ASP A 6 -40.11 -20.83 6.55
N SER A 7 -39.79 -19.72 7.22
CA SER A 7 -39.11 -18.59 6.56
C SER A 7 -38.28 -17.79 7.57
N SER A 8 -36.99 -18.11 7.65
CA SER A 8 -35.96 -17.33 8.31
C SER A 8 -35.38 -16.30 7.33
N GLY A 9 -35.74 -15.03 7.50
CA GLY A 9 -35.12 -13.91 6.80
C GLY A 9 -33.85 -13.45 7.52
N SER A 10 -32.71 -14.06 7.22
CA SER A 10 -31.40 -13.55 7.65
C SER A 10 -30.97 -12.39 6.75
N SER A 11 -30.93 -11.18 7.31
CA SER A 11 -30.35 -10.00 6.67
C SER A 11 -28.83 -10.07 6.80
N GLY A 12 -28.16 -10.62 5.78
CA GLY A 12 -26.72 -10.58 5.65
C GLY A 12 -26.23 -9.15 5.43
N GLY A 13 -25.80 -8.50 6.52
CA GLY A 13 -25.05 -7.25 6.45
C GLY A 13 -23.73 -7.49 5.72
N ARG A 14 -23.55 -6.82 4.57
CA ARG A 14 -22.27 -6.82 3.84
C ARG A 14 -21.21 -6.13 4.69
N ASP A 15 -20.24 -6.92 5.14
CA ASP A 15 -19.07 -6.43 5.87
C ASP A 15 -18.05 -5.81 4.91
N TRP A 16 -18.18 -4.50 4.71
CA TRP A 16 -17.34 -3.70 3.81
C TRP A 16 -15.86 -3.66 4.25
N ARG A 17 -15.53 -4.05 5.49
CA ARG A 17 -14.15 -4.10 5.97
C ARG A 17 -13.31 -5.19 5.30
N SER A 18 -13.96 -6.17 4.67
CA SER A 18 -13.29 -7.25 3.93
C SER A 18 -12.93 -6.91 2.48
N GLU A 19 -13.50 -5.84 1.90
CA GLU A 19 -13.25 -5.45 0.49
C GLU A 19 -12.13 -4.42 0.34
N VAL A 20 -11.87 -3.59 1.36
CA VAL A 20 -10.80 -2.57 1.28
C VAL A 20 -9.40 -3.20 1.43
N GLY A 21 -9.30 -4.39 2.02
CA GLY A 21 -8.03 -5.11 2.21
C GLY A 21 -7.64 -6.09 1.10
N ARG A 22 -8.45 -6.26 0.04
CA ARG A 22 -8.24 -7.27 -1.02
C ARG A 22 -7.82 -6.70 -2.38
N ALA A 23 -7.72 -5.38 -2.52
CA ALA A 23 -7.42 -4.74 -3.80
C ALA A 23 -5.92 -4.63 -4.15
N SER A 24 -4.99 -4.95 -3.25
CA SER A 24 -3.56 -4.68 -3.49
C SER A 24 -2.70 -5.88 -3.91
N ALA A 25 -3.27 -7.07 -4.12
CA ALA A 25 -2.47 -8.30 -4.19
C ALA A 25 -2.52 -9.10 -5.52
N ALA A 26 -3.23 -8.70 -6.58
CA ALA A 26 -3.42 -9.64 -7.70
C ALA A 26 -3.48 -9.11 -9.16
N VAL A 27 -3.43 -7.81 -9.46
CA VAL A 27 -3.83 -7.36 -10.82
C VAL A 27 -2.70 -6.83 -11.72
N ALA A 28 -1.47 -6.61 -11.24
CA ALA A 28 -0.44 -6.03 -12.12
C ALA A 28 0.19 -7.02 -13.13
N LEU A 29 0.12 -8.35 -12.93
CA LEU A 29 0.96 -9.28 -13.71
C LEU A 29 0.30 -9.89 -14.97
N ALA A 30 -1.00 -9.69 -15.21
CA ALA A 30 -1.68 -10.31 -16.36
C ALA A 30 -1.66 -9.45 -17.65
N ALA A 31 -1.23 -8.18 -17.60
CA ALA A 31 -1.42 -7.24 -18.71
C ALA A 31 -0.27 -7.18 -19.74
N GLN A 32 0.88 -7.83 -19.50
CA GLN A 32 2.08 -7.65 -20.36
C GLN A 32 2.37 -8.81 -21.32
N LEU A 33 1.51 -9.83 -21.41
CA LEU A 33 1.74 -11.00 -22.27
C LEU A 33 1.33 -10.84 -23.76
N LEU A 34 1.23 -9.61 -24.30
CA LEU A 34 0.77 -9.42 -25.69
C LEU A 34 1.64 -8.61 -26.65
N ILE A 35 2.80 -8.09 -26.25
CA ILE A 35 3.68 -7.39 -27.21
C ILE A 35 5.11 -7.88 -27.03
N GLY A 36 5.51 -8.81 -27.91
CA GLY A 36 6.89 -9.28 -28.03
C GLY A 36 7.81 -8.16 -28.50
N ALA A 37 8.49 -7.52 -27.56
CA ALA A 37 9.74 -6.80 -27.75
C ALA A 37 10.31 -6.48 -26.35
N ALA A 38 11.35 -7.20 -25.93
CA ALA A 38 12.07 -6.87 -24.71
C ALA A 38 13.00 -5.67 -24.97
N PRO A 39 12.99 -4.61 -24.14
CA PRO A 39 14.13 -3.73 -24.04
C PRO A 39 15.13 -4.31 -23.01
N ALA A 40 16.41 -4.14 -23.29
CA ALA A 40 17.48 -4.33 -22.32
C ALA A 40 17.35 -3.28 -21.18
N ASP A 41 17.68 -3.69 -19.95
CA ASP A 41 17.76 -2.87 -18.74
C ASP A 41 16.48 -2.18 -18.25
N ALA A 42 15.44 -2.97 -17.99
CA ALA A 42 14.42 -2.57 -17.05
C ALA A 42 14.40 -3.57 -15.88
N SER A 43 14.79 -3.12 -14.69
CA SER A 43 14.74 -3.86 -13.43
C SER A 43 13.28 -4.04 -12.97
N PHE A 44 12.53 -4.82 -13.75
CA PHE A 44 11.22 -5.30 -13.39
C PHE A 44 11.32 -6.34 -12.27
N VAL A 45 10.22 -6.53 -11.53
CA VAL A 45 10.02 -7.70 -10.66
C VAL A 45 10.34 -8.95 -11.49
N ARG A 46 11.32 -9.74 -11.07
CA ARG A 46 11.73 -10.93 -11.81
C ARG A 46 10.56 -11.91 -11.82
N LEU A 47 10.16 -12.38 -13.00
CA LEU A 47 9.08 -13.37 -13.14
C LEU A 47 9.38 -14.66 -12.34
N GLU A 48 10.67 -15.01 -12.21
CA GLU A 48 11.17 -16.14 -11.42
C GLU A 48 10.77 -16.06 -9.93
N ASP A 49 10.68 -14.86 -9.35
CA ASP A 49 10.31 -14.67 -7.93
C ASP A 49 8.86 -15.15 -7.68
N VAL A 50 7.93 -14.80 -8.59
CA VAL A 50 6.50 -15.10 -8.45
C VAL A 50 6.21 -16.59 -8.68
N GLU A 51 7.06 -17.25 -9.48
CA GLU A 51 6.98 -18.69 -9.74
C GLU A 51 7.64 -19.54 -8.64
N SER A 52 8.40 -18.93 -7.72
CA SER A 52 8.95 -19.60 -6.55
C SER A 52 7.85 -20.17 -5.64
N GLN A 53 7.98 -21.45 -5.29
CA GLN A 53 7.11 -22.08 -4.30
C GLN A 53 7.25 -21.39 -2.93
N GLN A 54 8.48 -21.01 -2.54
CA GLN A 54 8.72 -20.33 -1.27
C GLN A 54 8.01 -18.96 -1.24
N MET A 55 8.03 -18.20 -2.34
CA MET A 55 7.30 -16.94 -2.41
C MET A 55 5.80 -17.14 -2.20
N ARG A 56 5.20 -18.13 -2.86
CA ARG A 56 3.77 -18.45 -2.68
C ARG A 56 3.45 -18.85 -1.25
N GLU A 57 4.30 -19.65 -0.62
CA GLU A 57 4.12 -20.06 0.78
C GLU A 57 4.24 -18.89 1.75
N GLY A 58 5.20 -17.99 1.55
CA GLY A 58 5.37 -16.77 2.34
C GLY A 58 4.16 -15.85 2.23
N VAL A 59 3.68 -15.60 1.01
CA VAL A 59 2.48 -14.78 0.77
C VAL A 59 1.23 -15.42 1.37
N LEU A 60 1.08 -16.74 1.27
CA LEU A 60 -0.04 -17.46 1.88
C LEU A 60 -0.01 -17.38 3.41
N ALA A 61 1.18 -17.54 4.01
CA ALA A 61 1.36 -17.37 5.46
C ALA A 61 0.96 -15.95 5.89
N ALA A 62 1.42 -14.92 5.17
CA ALA A 62 1.06 -13.53 5.44
C ALA A 62 -0.45 -13.27 5.30
N THR A 63 -1.08 -13.82 4.26
CA THR A 63 -2.53 -13.69 4.03
C THR A 63 -3.35 -14.36 5.15
N ASN A 64 -2.84 -15.47 5.70
CA ASN A 64 -3.42 -16.15 6.86
C ASN A 64 -3.06 -15.49 8.20
N SER A 65 -2.43 -14.31 8.18
CA SER A 65 -1.94 -13.59 9.37
C SER A 65 -0.89 -14.35 10.19
N ASP A 66 -0.27 -15.38 9.62
CA ASP A 66 0.89 -16.07 10.21
C ASP A 66 2.17 -15.30 9.87
N PHE A 67 2.26 -14.08 10.39
CA PHE A 67 3.32 -13.13 10.07
C PHE A 67 4.70 -13.63 10.51
N SER A 68 4.78 -14.34 11.64
CA SER A 68 6.02 -14.94 12.14
C SER A 68 6.56 -16.01 11.19
N ARG A 69 5.69 -16.81 10.57
CA ARG A 69 6.10 -17.77 9.55
C ARG A 69 6.47 -17.08 8.24
N ALA A 70 5.66 -16.11 7.80
CA ALA A 70 5.92 -15.36 6.58
C ALA A 70 7.28 -14.63 6.63
N GLU A 71 7.58 -13.98 7.75
CA GLU A 71 8.87 -13.32 8.01
C GLU A 71 10.03 -14.29 7.81
N LYS A 72 10.00 -15.45 8.48
CA LYS A 72 11.07 -16.47 8.37
C LYS A 72 11.27 -16.96 6.94
N ILE A 73 10.17 -17.14 6.18
CA ILE A 73 10.24 -17.58 4.79
C ILE A 73 10.92 -16.51 3.94
N PHE A 74 10.51 -15.24 4.05
CA PHE A 74 11.13 -14.18 3.26
C PHE A 74 12.59 -13.92 3.69
N GLU A 75 12.91 -13.99 4.98
CA GLU A 75 14.29 -13.91 5.45
C GLU A 75 15.16 -15.06 4.90
N SER A 76 14.64 -16.30 4.88
CA SER A 76 15.38 -17.43 4.31
C SER A 76 15.60 -17.26 2.81
N MET A 77 14.60 -16.78 2.07
CA MET A 77 14.75 -16.45 0.66
C MET A 77 15.89 -15.45 0.46
N LEU A 78 15.96 -14.37 1.26
CA LEU A 78 17.02 -13.36 1.13
C LEU A 78 18.44 -13.88 1.45
N GLN A 79 18.58 -15.05 2.10
CA GLN A 79 19.88 -15.71 2.27
C GLN A 79 20.32 -16.52 1.04
N GLU A 80 19.39 -16.83 0.13
CA GLU A 80 19.68 -17.53 -1.11
C GLU A 80 20.20 -16.53 -2.14
N GLU A 81 21.31 -16.85 -2.83
CA GLU A 81 21.95 -15.95 -3.81
C GLU A 81 20.96 -15.45 -4.86
N GLU A 82 20.03 -16.33 -5.29
CA GLU A 82 18.96 -16.06 -6.26
C GLU A 82 18.05 -14.89 -5.85
N PHE A 83 17.65 -14.82 -4.57
CA PHE A 83 16.67 -13.84 -4.08
C PHE A 83 17.28 -12.74 -3.21
N SER A 84 18.58 -12.79 -2.90
CA SER A 84 19.31 -11.79 -2.09
C SER A 84 19.17 -10.33 -2.58
N THR A 85 18.77 -10.14 -3.84
CA THR A 85 18.51 -8.83 -4.46
C THR A 85 17.11 -8.73 -5.08
N SER A 86 16.15 -9.51 -4.58
CA SER A 86 14.77 -9.50 -5.06
C SER A 86 13.97 -8.35 -4.42
N ALA A 87 13.60 -7.35 -5.23
CA ALA A 87 12.74 -6.25 -4.79
C ALA A 87 11.37 -6.73 -4.29
N SER A 88 10.85 -7.83 -4.86
CA SER A 88 9.55 -8.38 -4.49
C SER A 88 9.59 -9.08 -3.13
N VAL A 89 10.66 -9.82 -2.81
CA VAL A 89 10.86 -10.41 -1.48
C VAL A 89 10.98 -9.32 -0.42
N TYR A 90 11.80 -8.29 -0.66
CA TYR A 90 11.89 -7.14 0.24
C TYR A 90 10.54 -6.42 0.43
N SER A 91 9.77 -6.21 -0.65
CA SER A 91 8.44 -5.61 -0.55
C SER A 91 7.48 -6.44 0.30
N ASN A 92 7.50 -7.77 0.15
CA ASN A 92 6.66 -8.66 0.95
C ASN A 92 7.10 -8.73 2.41
N LEU A 93 8.41 -8.72 2.69
CA LEU A 93 8.93 -8.65 4.06
C LEU A 93 8.50 -7.35 4.74
N GLY A 94 8.59 -6.21 4.02
CA GLY A 94 8.09 -4.92 4.51
C GLY A 94 6.58 -4.95 4.84
N ASN A 95 5.77 -5.62 4.01
CA ASN A 95 4.33 -5.80 4.29
C ASN A 95 4.10 -6.63 5.57
N VAL A 96 4.92 -7.66 5.80
CA VAL A 96 4.87 -8.48 7.00
C VAL A 96 5.24 -7.65 8.23
N HIS A 97 6.30 -6.85 8.17
CA HIS A 97 6.71 -5.98 9.27
C HIS A 97 5.67 -4.90 9.58
N MET A 98 5.03 -4.31 8.55
CA MET A 98 3.88 -3.42 8.75
C MET A 98 2.75 -4.13 9.50
N SER A 99 2.43 -5.36 9.12
CA SER A 99 1.35 -6.13 9.75
C SER A 99 1.67 -6.54 11.19
N GLN A 100 2.96 -6.60 11.55
CA GLN A 100 3.44 -6.82 12.91
C GLN A 100 3.55 -5.54 13.74
N GLY A 101 3.19 -4.37 13.18
CA GLY A 101 3.33 -3.08 13.87
C GLY A 101 4.78 -2.62 13.99
N ARG A 102 5.65 -3.01 13.05
CA ARG A 102 7.07 -2.63 12.99
C ARG A 102 7.35 -1.73 11.78
N PRO A 103 6.80 -0.49 11.74
CA PRO A 103 6.94 0.39 10.58
C PRO A 103 8.40 0.78 10.30
N ALA A 104 9.25 0.89 11.33
CA ALA A 104 10.65 1.23 11.15
C ALA A 104 11.46 0.13 10.43
N ASP A 105 11.11 -1.14 10.63
CA ASP A 105 11.76 -2.24 9.91
C ASP A 105 11.19 -2.34 8.49
N ALA A 106 9.88 -2.16 8.33
CA ALA A 106 9.25 -2.10 7.01
C ALA A 106 9.84 -1.02 6.10
N VAL A 107 10.15 0.18 6.64
CA VAL A 107 10.82 1.24 5.86
C VAL A 107 12.16 0.76 5.30
N LYS A 108 12.96 0.01 6.08
CA LYS A 108 14.26 -0.51 5.61
C LYS A 108 14.09 -1.52 4.48
N ASP A 109 13.09 -2.39 4.59
CA ASP A 109 12.81 -3.37 3.55
C ASP A 109 12.29 -2.70 2.28
N TYR A 110 11.38 -1.74 2.41
CA TYR A 110 10.91 -0.97 1.25
C TYR A 110 12.01 -0.09 0.65
N ASP A 111 12.91 0.48 1.46
CA ASP A 111 14.08 1.20 0.96
C ASP A 111 14.89 0.30 0.03
N ARG A 112 15.10 -0.96 0.43
CA ARG A 112 15.81 -1.91 -0.39
C ARG A 112 15.04 -2.27 -1.66
N ALA A 113 13.72 -2.48 -1.56
CA ALA A 113 12.86 -2.72 -2.72
C ALA A 113 12.87 -1.55 -3.72
N VAL A 114 12.79 -0.30 -3.25
CA VAL A 114 12.84 0.91 -4.07
C VAL A 114 14.20 1.06 -4.75
N GLN A 115 15.30 0.75 -4.06
CA GLN A 115 16.64 0.78 -4.68
C GLN A 115 16.79 -0.26 -5.80
N LEU A 116 16.18 -1.43 -5.62
CA LEU A 116 16.27 -2.55 -6.58
C LEU A 116 15.30 -2.40 -7.76
N ALA A 117 14.16 -1.73 -7.56
CA ALA A 117 13.15 -1.48 -8.57
C ALA A 117 12.66 -0.01 -8.49
N PRO A 118 13.49 0.96 -8.89
CA PRO A 118 13.19 2.38 -8.72
C PRO A 118 11.98 2.84 -9.54
N ASP A 119 11.63 2.14 -10.60
CA ASP A 119 10.48 2.48 -11.45
C ASP A 119 9.17 1.81 -11.02
N ALA A 120 9.21 0.94 -10.00
CA ALA A 120 8.01 0.30 -9.46
C ALA A 120 7.27 1.27 -8.52
N PRO A 121 6.00 1.60 -8.78
CA PRO A 121 5.23 2.50 -7.91
C PRO A 121 4.81 1.85 -6.58
N VAL A 122 4.64 0.53 -6.55
CA VAL A 122 4.12 -0.18 -5.37
C VAL A 122 5.04 -0.08 -4.14
N PRO A 123 6.36 -0.35 -4.23
CA PRO A 123 7.26 -0.19 -3.08
C PRO A 123 7.33 1.24 -2.55
N LEU A 124 7.25 2.24 -3.43
CA LEU A 124 7.18 3.66 -3.05
C LEU A 124 5.91 3.94 -2.24
N LEU A 125 4.75 3.48 -2.73
CA LEU A 125 3.48 3.68 -2.05
C LEU A 125 3.45 3.00 -0.67
N ASN A 126 3.98 1.78 -0.58
CA ASN A 126 4.05 1.05 0.68
C ASN A 126 5.02 1.70 1.68
N ARG A 127 6.16 2.23 1.20
CA ARG A 127 7.08 3.00 2.04
C ARG A 127 6.45 4.29 2.55
N ALA A 128 5.69 5.00 1.72
CA ALA A 128 4.96 6.19 2.15
C ALA A 128 4.00 5.90 3.32
N ILE A 129 3.27 4.79 3.27
CA ILE A 129 2.37 4.35 4.34
C ILE A 129 3.17 4.04 5.63
N ALA A 130 4.30 3.34 5.51
CA ALA A 130 5.15 3.02 6.64
C ALA A 130 5.77 4.28 7.29
N LEU A 131 6.18 5.23 6.47
CA LEU A 131 6.69 6.53 6.89
C LEU A 131 5.58 7.37 7.56
N GLU A 132 4.34 7.37 7.06
CA GLU A 132 3.22 8.02 7.75
C GLU A 132 3.03 7.42 9.15
N GLN A 133 3.00 6.08 9.26
CA GLN A 133 2.83 5.43 10.56
C GLN A 133 3.98 5.76 11.52
N LEU A 134 5.23 5.74 11.03
CA LEU A 134 6.38 6.13 11.84
C LEU A 134 6.32 7.59 12.28
N GLY A 135 5.86 8.48 11.41
CA GLY A 135 5.63 9.89 11.74
C GLY A 135 4.57 10.08 12.82
N VAL A 136 3.46 9.33 12.73
CA VAL A 136 2.40 9.30 13.77
C VAL A 136 2.97 8.83 15.10
N ASP A 137 3.77 7.75 15.10
CA ASP A 137 4.38 7.21 16.31
C ASP A 137 5.37 8.21 16.96
N LEU A 138 6.15 8.92 16.15
CA LEU A 138 7.06 9.98 16.60
C LEU A 138 6.29 11.16 17.20
N ALA A 139 5.24 11.61 16.54
CA ALA A 139 4.38 12.69 17.03
C ALA A 139 3.75 12.33 18.38
N ALA A 140 3.26 11.09 18.53
CA ALA A 140 2.70 10.59 19.78
C ALA A 140 3.71 10.56 20.94
N ARG A 141 5.01 10.45 20.62
CA ARG A 141 6.12 10.51 21.59
C ARG A 141 6.61 11.93 21.85
N GLY A 142 6.02 12.94 21.20
CA GLY A 142 6.41 14.34 21.32
C GLY A 142 7.55 14.78 20.39
N ASP A 143 8.01 13.90 19.49
CA ASP A 143 9.00 14.26 18.48
C ASP A 143 8.34 14.82 17.22
N ALA A 144 7.90 16.07 17.31
CA ALA A 144 7.25 16.77 16.20
C ALA A 144 8.18 16.97 14.99
N ALA A 145 9.49 17.14 15.23
CA ALA A 145 10.47 17.35 14.16
C ALA A 145 10.72 16.06 13.38
N GLY A 146 10.91 14.94 14.09
CA GLY A 146 11.00 13.62 13.48
C GLY A 146 9.73 13.25 12.73
N ALA A 147 8.55 13.51 13.32
CA ALA A 147 7.28 13.27 12.66
C ALA A 147 7.15 14.03 11.34
N LYS A 148 7.45 15.34 11.35
CA LYS A 148 7.44 16.18 10.16
C LYS A 148 8.36 15.63 9.06
N SER A 149 9.58 15.23 9.41
CA SER A 149 10.53 14.63 8.47
C SER A 149 9.99 13.36 7.82
N MET A 150 9.34 12.48 8.60
CA MET A 150 8.74 11.25 8.06
C MET A 150 7.56 11.56 7.14
N PHE A 151 6.71 12.53 7.48
CA PHE A 151 5.59 12.94 6.63
C PHE A 151 6.08 13.57 5.31
N GLU A 152 7.11 14.42 5.34
CA GLU A 152 7.70 14.99 4.12
C GLU A 152 8.27 13.90 3.20
N ALA A 153 8.96 12.91 3.77
CA ALA A 153 9.44 11.75 3.03
C ALA A 153 8.30 10.93 2.40
N ALA A 154 7.20 10.71 3.13
CA ALA A 154 6.04 10.01 2.62
C ALA A 154 5.33 10.77 1.47
N VAL A 155 5.25 12.10 1.53
CA VAL A 155 4.75 12.92 0.41
C VAL A 155 5.65 12.77 -0.82
N ALA A 156 6.97 12.76 -0.64
CA ALA A 156 7.93 12.58 -1.73
C ALA A 156 7.76 11.20 -2.41
N ASP A 157 7.52 10.16 -1.63
CA ASP A 157 7.26 8.81 -2.15
C ASP A 157 5.94 8.72 -2.90
N CYS A 158 4.86 9.30 -2.36
CA CYS A 158 3.58 9.36 -3.08
C CYS A 158 3.70 10.14 -4.39
N THR A 159 4.43 11.25 -4.38
CA THR A 159 4.70 12.07 -5.59
C THR A 159 5.49 11.26 -6.62
N SER A 160 6.48 10.50 -6.17
CA SER A 160 7.27 9.62 -7.04
C SER A 160 6.43 8.48 -7.62
N ALA A 161 5.53 7.90 -6.84
CA ALA A 161 4.60 6.87 -7.32
C ALA A 161 3.61 7.45 -8.36
N ILE A 162 3.03 8.63 -8.11
CA ILE A 162 2.14 9.35 -9.03
C ILE A 162 2.86 9.68 -10.35
N ALA A 163 4.14 10.04 -10.30
CA ALA A 163 4.92 10.31 -11.51
C ALA A 163 5.12 9.06 -12.39
N ARG A 164 5.02 7.85 -11.81
CA ARG A 164 5.13 6.57 -12.53
C ARG A 164 3.77 6.07 -13.02
N ASP A 165 2.73 6.27 -12.21
CA ASP A 165 1.34 5.98 -12.59
C ASP A 165 0.42 7.08 -12.02
N ASP A 166 0.02 8.01 -12.90
CA ASP A 166 -0.80 9.16 -12.51
C ASP A 166 -2.28 8.80 -12.34
N LYS A 167 -2.67 7.57 -12.69
CA LYS A 167 -4.04 7.03 -12.55
C LYS A 167 -4.20 6.16 -11.31
N GLU A 168 -3.13 5.87 -10.59
CA GLU A 168 -3.19 5.15 -9.32
C GLU A 168 -3.86 6.01 -8.25
N SER A 169 -5.18 5.86 -8.11
CA SER A 169 -5.99 6.66 -7.18
C SER A 169 -5.57 6.50 -5.71
N ALA A 170 -4.99 5.35 -5.32
CA ALA A 170 -4.51 5.14 -3.97
C ALA A 170 -3.29 6.02 -3.65
N ALA A 171 -2.43 6.31 -4.64
CA ALA A 171 -1.27 7.19 -4.45
C ALA A 171 -1.69 8.63 -4.16
N TRP A 172 -2.70 9.13 -4.89
CA TRP A 172 -3.31 10.44 -4.61
C TRP A 172 -3.98 10.50 -3.24
N PHE A 173 -4.73 9.45 -2.88
CA PHE A 173 -5.40 9.40 -1.57
C PHE A 173 -4.40 9.37 -0.41
N ASN A 174 -3.33 8.56 -0.51
CA ASN A 174 -2.30 8.48 0.51
C ASN A 174 -1.52 9.79 0.61
N LYS A 175 -1.20 10.46 -0.50
CA LYS A 175 -0.62 11.81 -0.50
C LYS A 175 -1.47 12.78 0.31
N GLY A 176 -2.78 12.82 0.07
CA GLY A 176 -3.71 13.69 0.81
C GLY A 176 -3.78 13.39 2.31
N ASN A 177 -3.69 12.11 2.72
CA ASN A 177 -3.64 11.75 4.15
C ASN A 177 -2.38 12.28 4.83
N VAL A 178 -1.23 12.20 4.16
CA VAL A 178 0.03 12.70 4.73
C VAL A 178 0.08 14.23 4.72
N GLU A 179 -0.42 14.88 3.67
CA GLU A 179 -0.56 16.35 3.61
C GLU A 179 -1.43 16.89 4.74
N LEU A 180 -2.48 16.17 5.13
CA LEU A 180 -3.26 16.47 6.33
C LEU A 180 -2.43 16.42 7.63
N ARG A 181 -1.49 15.48 7.76
CA ARG A 181 -0.58 15.42 8.93
C ARG A 181 0.33 16.63 8.99
N LEU A 182 0.65 17.20 7.83
CA LEU A 182 1.45 18.42 7.68
C LEU A 182 0.61 19.70 7.77
N ALA A 183 -0.70 19.61 8.00
CA ALA A 183 -1.65 20.73 7.95
C ALA A 183 -1.65 21.49 6.60
N ALA A 184 -1.26 20.81 5.51
CA ALA A 184 -1.30 21.34 4.15
C ALA A 184 -2.70 21.10 3.55
N TYR A 185 -3.72 21.76 4.12
CA TYR A 185 -5.12 21.48 3.82
C TYR A 185 -5.51 21.68 2.35
N GLY A 186 -4.99 22.73 1.70
CA GLY A 186 -5.26 22.98 0.27
C GLY A 186 -4.66 21.90 -0.64
N ASP A 187 -3.43 21.47 -0.37
CA ASP A 187 -2.78 20.39 -1.13
C ASP A 187 -3.51 19.06 -0.92
N ALA A 188 -3.90 18.77 0.33
CA ALA A 188 -4.66 17.58 0.68
C ALA A 188 -6.02 17.52 -0.02
N GLU A 189 -6.74 18.65 -0.09
CA GLU A 189 -8.01 18.76 -0.82
C GLU A 189 -7.83 18.43 -2.30
N ALA A 190 -6.82 19.01 -2.96
CA ALA A 190 -6.51 18.74 -4.35
C ALA A 190 -6.16 17.25 -4.58
N SER A 191 -5.35 16.66 -3.69
CA SER A 191 -4.99 15.24 -3.73
C SER A 191 -6.23 14.33 -3.58
N PHE A 192 -7.13 14.61 -2.62
CA PHE A 192 -8.36 13.84 -2.46
C PHE A 192 -9.36 14.02 -3.61
N SER A 193 -9.46 15.24 -4.15
CA SER A 193 -10.26 15.54 -5.34
C SER A 193 -9.82 14.67 -6.50
N ARG A 194 -8.50 14.62 -6.76
CA ARG A 194 -7.92 13.79 -7.81
C ARG A 194 -8.17 12.30 -7.60
N ALA A 195 -8.04 11.80 -6.36
CA ALA A 195 -8.37 10.42 -6.04
C ALA A 195 -9.85 10.09 -6.31
N ALA A 196 -10.77 11.00 -5.95
CA ALA A 196 -12.20 10.84 -6.16
C ALA A 196 -12.59 10.88 -7.65
N ASP A 197 -11.93 11.71 -8.45
CA ASP A 197 -12.13 11.79 -9.90
C ASP A 197 -11.68 10.50 -10.61
N LEU A 198 -10.53 9.96 -10.20
CA LEU A 198 -9.98 8.71 -10.75
C LEU A 198 -10.81 7.49 -10.34
N SER A 199 -11.35 7.48 -9.13
CA SER A 199 -12.12 6.37 -8.58
C SER A 199 -13.41 6.83 -7.89
N PRO A 200 -14.44 7.24 -8.66
CA PRO A 200 -15.73 7.62 -8.10
C PRO A 200 -16.49 6.42 -7.51
N GLY A 201 -15.98 5.19 -7.60
CA GLY A 201 -16.56 4.05 -6.90
C GLY A 201 -16.31 4.07 -5.39
N ILE A 202 -15.27 4.76 -4.92
CA ILE A 202 -14.79 4.68 -3.52
C ILE A 202 -15.36 5.85 -2.71
N PRO A 203 -16.35 5.64 -1.83
CA PRO A 203 -16.99 6.74 -1.09
C PRO A 203 -16.03 7.47 -0.16
N GLY A 204 -15.02 6.76 0.38
CA GLY A 204 -14.03 7.34 1.29
C GLY A 204 -13.25 8.50 0.68
N TYR A 205 -12.97 8.47 -0.62
CA TYR A 205 -12.21 9.53 -1.30
C TYR A 205 -13.04 10.82 -1.38
N ARG A 206 -14.31 10.70 -1.78
CA ARG A 206 -15.24 11.83 -1.81
C ARG A 206 -15.53 12.39 -0.42
N LEU A 207 -15.65 11.52 0.59
CA LEU A 207 -15.90 11.96 1.96
C LEU A 207 -14.76 12.84 2.48
N ARG A 208 -13.50 12.41 2.25
CA ARG A 208 -12.32 13.20 2.64
C ARG A 208 -12.28 14.55 1.94
N HIS A 209 -12.48 14.56 0.61
CA HIS A 209 -12.55 15.80 -0.16
C HIS A 209 -13.64 16.74 0.36
N ALA A 210 -14.88 16.26 0.49
CA ALA A 210 -16.01 17.06 0.94
C ALA A 210 -15.83 17.62 2.35
N GLN A 211 -15.23 16.84 3.26
CA GLN A 211 -14.93 17.29 4.61
C GLN A 211 -13.95 18.47 4.61
N LEU A 212 -12.88 18.40 3.82
CA LEU A 212 -11.89 19.47 3.73
C LEU A 212 -12.46 20.71 3.04
N ALA A 213 -13.19 20.53 1.94
CA ALA A 213 -13.82 21.63 1.22
C ALA A 213 -14.81 22.40 2.11
N PHE A 214 -15.55 21.71 2.97
CA PHE A 214 -16.45 22.33 3.95
C PHE A 214 -15.67 23.13 5.01
N GLN A 215 -14.61 22.55 5.58
CA GLN A 215 -13.77 23.23 6.57
C GLN A 215 -13.10 24.49 6.01
N ASN A 216 -12.58 24.42 4.78
CA ASN A 216 -11.93 25.56 4.12
C ASN A 216 -12.92 26.63 3.65
N GLY A 217 -14.17 26.26 3.35
CA GLY A 217 -15.22 27.19 2.90
C GLY A 217 -15.86 28.01 4.02
N ASP A 218 -15.78 27.54 5.28
CA ASP A 218 -16.28 28.26 6.46
C ASP A 218 -15.26 29.28 7.02
N ASP A 219 -13.99 29.20 6.58
CA ASP A 219 -12.88 30.07 7.02
C ASP A 219 -12.58 31.25 6.08
N ALA A 220 -13.37 31.44 5.01
CA ALA A 220 -13.22 32.49 3.97
C ALA A 220 -14.28 33.60 4.05
#